data_AF-A0A7L0H5H5-F1
#
_entry.id   AF-A0A7L0H5H5-F1
#
_cell.length_a   1.000
_cell.length_b   1.000
_cell.length_c   1.000
_cell.angle_alpha   90.00
_cell.angle_beta   90.00
_cell.angle_gamma   90.00
#
_symmetry.space_group_name_H-M   'P 1'
#
loop_
_entity.id
_entity.type
_entity.pdbx_description
1 polymer ?
#
loop_
_entity_poly.entity_id
_entity_poly.type
_entity_poly.pdbx_seq_one_letter_code
_entity_poly.pdbx_strand_id
1 'polypeptide(L)'
;QQVKLSSPDYKGCTQEEVVTDFLKRIECYKATYEPLDEELDSGLSYIKIFEAGLRYLANRVQGHIQSRTVYYLMNIHVTPRTIYLSRHGESQLNLRGRIGGDSGLSPRGQQVGAPP
;
A
#
# COMPACT_ATOMS: atom_id res chain seq x y z
N GLN A 1 -4.74 11.17 -2.50
CA GLN A 1 -4.43 11.99 -3.70
C GLN A 1 -4.83 11.18 -4.92
N GLN A 2 -5.74 11.69 -5.78
CA GLN A 2 -6.16 10.97 -6.98
C GLN A 2 -5.07 11.07 -8.05
N VAL A 3 -4.33 9.98 -8.27
CA VAL A 3 -3.14 9.92 -9.14
C VAL A 3 -3.43 10.28 -10.62
N LYS A 4 -4.70 10.21 -11.02
CA LYS A 4 -5.13 10.43 -12.42
C LYS A 4 -5.14 11.89 -12.82
N LEU A 5 -5.40 12.82 -11.88
CA LEU A 5 -5.38 14.26 -12.14
C LEU A 5 -3.96 14.81 -12.34
N SER A 6 -2.94 14.12 -11.81
CA SER A 6 -1.53 14.48 -11.95
C SER A 6 -0.82 13.72 -13.06
N SER A 7 -1.56 13.03 -13.95
CA SER A 7 -0.96 12.27 -15.05
C SER A 7 -0.28 13.21 -16.06
N PRO A 8 0.88 12.84 -16.64
CA PRO A 8 1.47 13.58 -17.76
C PRO A 8 0.52 13.77 -18.95
N ASP A 9 -0.46 12.86 -19.12
CA ASP A 9 -1.47 12.89 -20.18
C ASP A 9 -2.36 14.15 -20.14
N TYR A 10 -2.45 14.81 -19.00
CA TYR A 10 -3.39 15.91 -18.74
C TYR A 10 -2.69 17.26 -18.44
N LYS A 11 -1.44 17.41 -18.88
CA LYS A 11 -0.68 18.67 -18.71
C LYS A 11 -1.39 19.84 -19.38
N GLY A 12 -1.66 20.88 -18.61
CA GLY A 12 -2.30 22.11 -19.11
C GLY A 12 -3.82 22.04 -19.24
N CYS A 13 -4.45 20.90 -18.90
CA CYS A 13 -5.89 20.76 -18.84
C CYS A 13 -6.43 21.23 -17.48
N THR A 14 -7.66 21.72 -17.48
CA THR A 14 -8.42 22.01 -16.25
C THR A 14 -8.91 20.72 -15.60
N GLN A 15 -9.18 20.75 -14.30
CA GLN A 15 -9.60 19.54 -13.58
C GLN A 15 -10.91 18.95 -14.13
N GLU A 16 -11.84 19.81 -14.56
CA GLU A 16 -13.14 19.44 -15.12
C GLU A 16 -12.99 18.71 -16.46
N GLU A 17 -12.09 19.19 -17.33
CA GLU A 17 -11.76 18.55 -18.61
C GLU A 17 -11.17 17.16 -18.39
N VAL A 18 -10.25 17.04 -17.44
CA VAL A 18 -9.60 15.77 -17.09
C VAL A 18 -10.61 14.75 -16.59
N VAL A 19 -11.49 15.13 -15.65
CA VAL A 19 -12.51 14.22 -15.12
C VAL A 19 -13.45 13.76 -16.23
N THR A 20 -13.87 14.68 -17.10
CA THR A 20 -14.80 14.38 -18.20
C THR A 20 -14.19 13.40 -19.21
N ASP A 21 -12.96 13.65 -19.64
CA ASP A 21 -12.24 12.76 -20.56
C ASP A 21 -11.97 11.39 -19.91
N PHE A 22 -11.55 11.38 -18.65
CA PHE A 22 -11.25 10.15 -17.94
C PHE A 22 -12.47 9.25 -17.76
N LEU A 23 -13.65 9.83 -17.50
CA LEU A 23 -14.91 9.08 -17.45
C LEU A 23 -15.27 8.48 -18.82
N LYS A 24 -15.10 9.22 -19.92
CA LYS A 24 -15.30 8.68 -21.27
C LYS A 24 -14.37 7.50 -21.54
N ARG A 25 -13.11 7.61 -21.12
CA ARG A 25 -12.12 6.53 -21.27
C ARG A 25 -12.53 5.27 -20.49
N ILE A 26 -13.09 5.42 -19.29
CA ILE A 26 -13.65 4.28 -18.54
C ILE A 26 -14.78 3.61 -19.33
N GLU A 27 -15.70 4.37 -19.91
CA GLU A 27 -16.79 3.81 -20.73
C GLU A 27 -16.27 3.05 -21.95
N CYS A 28 -15.20 3.53 -22.60
CA CYS A 28 -14.57 2.79 -23.69
C CYS A 28 -14.06 1.40 -23.26
N TYR A 29 -13.43 1.30 -22.08
CA TYR A 29 -12.97 0.00 -21.57
C TYR A 29 -14.14 -0.91 -21.16
N LYS A 30 -15.22 -0.36 -20.60
CA LYS A 30 -16.40 -1.15 -20.22
C LYS A 30 -17.02 -1.91 -21.40
N ALA A 31 -16.97 -1.34 -22.61
CA ALA A 31 -17.55 -1.95 -23.80
C ALA A 31 -16.91 -3.31 -24.19
N THR A 32 -15.70 -3.59 -23.71
CA THR A 32 -14.92 -4.80 -24.08
C THR A 32 -14.40 -5.56 -22.87
N TYR A 33 -14.69 -5.10 -21.65
CA TYR A 33 -14.14 -5.68 -20.44
C TYR A 33 -14.85 -6.98 -20.07
N GLU A 34 -14.12 -8.09 -20.16
CA GLU A 34 -14.53 -9.39 -19.64
C GLU A 34 -13.78 -9.66 -18.33
N PRO A 35 -14.46 -9.65 -17.17
CA PRO A 35 -13.81 -9.94 -15.89
C PRO A 35 -13.46 -11.43 -15.79
N LEU A 36 -12.43 -11.74 -14.99
CA LEU A 36 -12.12 -13.13 -14.63
C LEU A 36 -13.37 -13.84 -14.08
N ASP A 37 -13.64 -15.01 -14.65
CA ASP A 37 -14.79 -15.86 -14.40
C ASP A 37 -14.38 -17.11 -13.59
N GLU A 38 -15.23 -17.57 -12.68
CA GLU A 38 -14.88 -18.67 -11.77
C GLU A 38 -14.91 -20.03 -12.47
N GLU A 39 -15.77 -20.20 -13.48
CA GLU A 39 -15.95 -21.45 -14.20
C GLU A 39 -15.01 -21.53 -15.40
N LEU A 40 -15.05 -20.51 -16.27
CA LEU A 40 -14.25 -20.46 -17.50
C LEU A 40 -12.75 -20.37 -17.19
N ASP A 41 -12.37 -19.60 -16.16
CA ASP A 41 -10.96 -19.42 -15.76
C ASP A 41 -10.56 -20.28 -14.55
N SER A 42 -11.35 -21.32 -14.23
CA SER A 42 -11.10 -22.23 -13.10
C SER A 42 -9.69 -22.85 -13.10
N GLY A 43 -9.06 -22.96 -14.27
CA GLY A 43 -7.70 -23.46 -14.46
C GLY A 43 -6.57 -22.50 -14.06
N LEU A 44 -6.84 -21.19 -13.92
CA LEU A 44 -5.84 -20.14 -13.73
C LEU A 44 -5.60 -19.82 -12.24
N SER A 45 -4.38 -19.43 -11.90
CA SER A 45 -4.04 -18.89 -10.57
C SER A 45 -4.26 -17.37 -10.53
N TYR A 46 -5.20 -16.89 -9.73
CA TYR A 46 -5.49 -15.46 -9.63
C TYR A 46 -6.03 -15.05 -8.26
N ILE A 47 -5.99 -13.73 -7.99
CA ILE A 47 -6.71 -13.09 -6.90
C ILE A 47 -7.56 -11.93 -7.46
N LYS A 48 -8.85 -11.93 -7.14
CA LYS A 48 -9.81 -10.87 -7.47
C LYS A 48 -10.16 -10.13 -6.19
N ILE A 49 -9.88 -8.83 -6.18
CA ILE A 49 -10.11 -7.94 -5.03
C ILE A 49 -11.34 -7.09 -5.34
N PHE A 50 -12.34 -7.17 -4.48
CA PHE A 50 -13.58 -6.42 -4.62
C PHE A 50 -13.58 -5.23 -3.67
N GLU A 51 -14.10 -4.10 -4.14
CA GLU A 51 -14.38 -2.90 -3.32
C GLU A 51 -13.19 -2.49 -2.44
N ALA A 52 -12.03 -2.32 -3.07
CA ALA A 52 -10.79 -1.89 -2.42
C ALA A 52 -10.36 -2.73 -1.19
N GLY A 53 -10.73 -4.02 -1.17
CA GLY A 53 -10.32 -4.96 -0.13
C GLY A 53 -11.42 -5.40 0.83
N LEU A 54 -12.69 -5.07 0.57
CA LEU A 54 -13.80 -5.58 1.39
C LEU A 54 -13.97 -7.10 1.24
N ARG A 55 -13.74 -7.63 0.04
CA ARG A 55 -13.85 -9.05 -0.26
C ARG A 55 -12.76 -9.49 -1.22
N TYR A 56 -12.34 -10.74 -1.07
CA TYR A 56 -11.31 -11.36 -1.89
C TYR A 56 -11.82 -12.71 -2.42
N LEU A 57 -11.39 -13.05 -3.64
CA LEU A 57 -11.50 -14.39 -4.19
C LEU A 57 -10.12 -14.78 -4.70
N ALA A 58 -9.59 -15.90 -4.21
CA ALA A 58 -8.32 -16.44 -4.67
C ALA A 58 -8.57 -17.81 -5.28
N ASN A 59 -8.18 -18.00 -6.54
CA ASN A 59 -8.29 -19.26 -7.25
C ASN A 59 -6.91 -19.88 -7.46
N ARG A 60 -6.81 -21.21 -7.27
CA ARG A 60 -5.61 -22.03 -7.52
C ARG A 60 -4.30 -21.39 -7.02
N VAL A 61 -4.25 -20.99 -5.77
CA VAL A 61 -3.00 -20.48 -5.16
C VAL A 61 -1.99 -21.63 -5.05
N GLN A 62 -0.86 -21.49 -5.72
CA GLN A 62 0.18 -22.51 -5.83
C GLN A 62 1.50 -22.06 -5.18
N GLY A 63 1.98 -22.90 -4.26
CA GLY A 63 3.27 -22.72 -3.62
C GLY A 63 3.35 -21.51 -2.70
N HIS A 64 4.56 -21.30 -2.17
CA HIS A 64 4.79 -20.33 -1.11
C HIS A 64 4.67 -18.87 -1.58
N ILE A 65 5.18 -18.54 -2.76
CA ILE A 65 5.24 -17.16 -3.25
C ILE A 65 3.82 -16.61 -3.46
N GLN A 66 2.95 -17.34 -4.16
CA GLN A 66 1.58 -16.89 -4.41
C GLN A 66 0.79 -16.76 -3.10
N SER A 67 0.97 -17.70 -2.18
CA SER A 67 0.34 -17.64 -0.85
C SER A 67 0.76 -16.39 -0.06
N ARG A 68 2.04 -16.02 -0.11
CA ARG A 68 2.55 -14.79 0.52
C ARG A 68 2.03 -13.53 -0.18
N THR A 69 1.87 -13.55 -1.50
CA THR A 69 1.24 -12.44 -2.24
C THR A 69 -0.20 -12.23 -1.83
N VAL A 70 -1.01 -13.31 -1.75
CA VAL A 70 -2.40 -13.24 -1.27
C VAL A 70 -2.45 -12.69 0.15
N TYR A 71 -1.64 -13.24 1.05
CA TYR A 71 -1.54 -12.77 2.44
C TYR A 71 -1.22 -11.27 2.51
N TYR A 72 -0.24 -10.80 1.73
CA TYR A 72 0.13 -9.39 1.71
C TYR A 72 -1.04 -8.50 1.26
N LEU A 73 -1.70 -8.86 0.15
CA LEU A 73 -2.81 -8.10 -0.42
C LEU A 73 -4.04 -8.04 0.49
N MET A 74 -4.26 -9.07 1.32
CA MET A 74 -5.34 -9.09 2.32
C MET A 74 -5.06 -8.21 3.54
N ASN A 75 -3.82 -7.77 3.76
CA ASN A 75 -3.43 -6.99 4.95
C ASN A 75 -3.13 -5.51 4.64
N ILE A 76 -3.06 -5.12 3.37
CA ILE A 76 -2.92 -3.71 2.98
C ILE A 76 -4.27 -2.99 2.99
N HIS A 77 -4.24 -1.68 3.24
CA HIS A 77 -5.44 -0.84 3.28
C HIS A 77 -5.12 0.52 2.66
N VAL A 78 -6.09 1.10 1.95
CA VAL A 78 -5.97 2.41 1.29
C VAL A 78 -6.42 3.58 2.17
N THR A 79 -6.84 3.31 3.40
CA THR A 79 -7.24 4.33 4.37
C THR A 79 -6.05 5.24 4.73
N PRO A 80 -6.22 6.57 4.71
CA PRO A 80 -5.16 7.49 5.12
C PRO A 80 -4.71 7.20 6.55
N ARG A 81 -3.40 7.08 6.76
CA ARG A 81 -2.79 6.86 8.07
C ARG A 81 -1.39 7.46 8.12
N THR A 82 -0.96 7.85 9.31
CA THR A 82 0.41 8.33 9.54
C THR A 82 1.17 7.29 10.35
N ILE A 83 2.35 6.91 9.86
CA ILE A 83 3.26 6.00 10.57
C ILE A 83 4.46 6.84 11.02
N TYR A 84 4.64 6.96 12.33
CA TYR A 84 5.81 7.62 12.92
C TYR A 84 6.86 6.56 13.27
N LEU A 85 8.08 6.75 12.77
CA LEU A 85 9.21 5.90 13.09
C LEU A 85 10.27 6.76 13.76
N SER A 86 10.73 6.33 14.93
CA SER A 86 11.84 6.97 15.64
C SER A 86 12.79 5.89 16.14
N ARG A 87 14.06 6.27 16.35
CA ARG A 87 14.98 5.46 17.13
C ARG A 87 14.61 5.53 18.61
N HIS A 88 15.18 4.62 19.41
CA HIS A 88 15.25 4.83 20.86
C HIS A 88 15.98 6.15 21.17
N GLY A 89 15.72 6.75 22.33
CA GLY A 89 16.49 7.90 22.80
C GLY A 89 17.99 7.57 22.90
N GLU A 90 18.87 8.57 22.81
CA GLU A 90 20.33 8.37 22.88
C GLU A 90 20.75 7.45 24.04
N SER A 91 21.58 6.44 23.79
CA SER A 91 22.05 5.48 24.80
C SER A 91 23.48 5.73 25.25
N GLN A 92 23.87 5.11 26.38
CA GLN A 92 25.27 5.16 26.86
C GLN A 92 26.27 4.60 25.84
N LEU A 93 25.88 3.56 25.08
CA LEU A 93 26.72 3.02 24.02
C LEU A 93 26.79 3.94 22.79
N ASN A 94 25.75 4.72 22.50
CA ASN A 94 25.82 5.74 21.44
C ASN A 94 26.87 6.80 21.76
N LEU A 95 26.94 7.27 23.01
CA LEU A 95 27.96 8.23 23.46
C LEU A 95 29.38 7.68 23.30
N ARG A 96 29.55 6.35 23.37
CA ARG A 96 30.84 5.66 23.22
C ARG A 96 31.10 5.17 21.80
N GLY A 97 30.22 5.46 20.84
CA GLY A 97 30.33 4.98 19.46
C GLY A 97 30.29 3.45 19.31
N ARG A 98 29.67 2.73 20.25
CA ARG A 98 29.60 1.27 20.25
C ARG A 98 28.30 0.77 19.63
N ILE A 99 28.39 -0.31 18.83
CA ILE A 99 27.26 -1.00 18.21
C ILE A 99 26.72 -2.13 19.08
N GLY A 100 25.44 -2.47 18.92
CA GLY A 100 24.77 -3.55 19.65
C GLY A 100 24.67 -3.31 21.17
N GLY A 101 24.50 -4.39 21.93
CA GLY A 101 24.35 -4.37 23.39
C GLY A 101 22.97 -3.89 23.87
N ASP A 102 22.82 -3.83 25.20
CA ASP A 102 21.56 -3.49 25.87
C ASP A 102 21.81 -2.44 26.98
N SER A 103 22.47 -1.34 26.62
CA SER A 103 22.75 -0.25 27.56
C SER A 103 21.54 0.65 27.73
N GLY A 104 21.32 1.15 28.96
CA GLY A 104 20.32 2.16 29.23
C GLY A 104 20.52 3.49 28.47
N LEU A 105 19.48 4.33 28.54
CA LEU A 105 19.45 5.67 27.95
C LEU A 105 20.49 6.60 28.62
N SER A 106 20.97 7.58 27.85
CA SER A 106 21.67 8.75 28.39
C SER A 106 20.67 9.72 29.06
N PRO A 107 21.13 10.67 29.88
CA PRO A 107 20.25 11.70 30.43
C PRO A 107 19.49 12.47 29.34
N ARG A 108 20.13 12.72 28.19
CA ARG A 108 19.48 13.33 27.02
C ARG A 108 18.47 12.38 26.38
N GLY A 109 18.80 11.09 26.25
CA GLY A 109 17.90 10.08 25.71
C GLY A 109 16.60 9.94 26.51
N GLN A 110 16.65 10.12 27.84
CA GLN A 110 15.46 10.08 28.71
C GLN A 110 14.48 11.23 28.43
N GLN A 111 14.97 12.39 28.00
CA GLN A 111 14.12 13.54 27.67
C GLN A 111 13.27 13.31 26.40
N VAL A 112 13.70 12.43 25.52
CA VAL A 112 13.00 12.12 24.24
C VAL A 112 11.78 11.22 24.46
N GLY A 113 11.77 10.41 25.53
CA GLY A 113 10.68 9.48 25.85
C GLY A 113 9.66 10.01 26.85
N ALA A 114 9.88 11.19 27.41
CA ALA A 114 8.89 11.82 28.28
C ALA A 114 7.72 12.31 27.41
N PRO A 115 6.46 11.98 27.74
CA PRO A 115 5.33 12.64 27.11
C PRO A 115 5.42 14.16 27.39
N PRO A 116 4.90 15.00 26.49
CA PRO A 116 4.79 16.43 26.73
C PRO A 116 3.98 16.75 27.99
#